data_AF-A0A662INL6-F1
#
_entry.id   AF-A0A662INL6-F1
#
_cell.length_a   1.000
_cell.length_b   1.000
_cell.length_c   1.000
_cell.angle_alpha   90.00
_cell.angle_beta   90.00
_cell.angle_gamma   90.00
#
_symmetry.space_group_name_H-M   'P 1'
#
loop_
_entity.id
_entity.type
_entity.pdbx_description
1 polymer ?
#
loop_
_entity_poly.entity_id
_entity_poly.type
_entity_poly.pdbx_seq_one_letter_code
_entity_poly.pdbx_strand_id
1 'polypeptide(L)'
;EADIPISDLGVTGSILIGIHRPFSDIDLVVYGRESALKVREALKRLYQEPKRGIDKLPQDKFNELLDRRQRLFYLSKDDAEIICMRKWNRGSFKGKDFSMHPVKKEHEINEAFGEFKYKPIGIATIRGIVVNAVDAIFMPSRWMIEVEDFIEGREVNNLMELCSYEGLYMGVIGEGEKFEAKGKVEAVYRRGRLSHYRLLIGSPEAGGLDYIKPLL
;
A
#
# COMPACT_ATOMS: atom_id res chain seq x y z
N GLU A 1 9.07 17.42 13.74
CA GLU A 1 7.95 17.59 12.79
C GLU A 1 6.80 16.63 13.13
N ALA A 2 7.03 15.32 13.21
CA ALA A 2 5.97 14.36 13.56
C ALA A 2 5.67 14.25 15.07
N ASP A 3 6.60 14.66 15.93
CA ASP A 3 6.49 14.56 17.40
C ASP A 3 6.14 13.13 17.87
N ILE A 4 7.03 12.20 17.54
CA ILE A 4 6.91 10.77 17.89
C ILE A 4 8.11 10.33 18.73
N PRO A 5 7.96 9.30 19.58
CA PRO A 5 9.08 8.71 20.29
C PRO A 5 10.15 8.17 19.34
N ILE A 6 11.43 8.35 19.67
CA ILE A 6 12.52 7.77 18.88
C ILE A 6 12.49 6.24 18.87
N SER A 7 11.94 5.63 19.92
CA SER A 7 11.71 4.18 20.02
C SER A 7 10.72 3.64 18.99
N ASP A 8 9.93 4.51 18.36
CA ASP A 8 8.98 4.16 17.29
C ASP A 8 9.62 4.26 15.90
N LEU A 9 10.93 4.55 15.81
CA LEU A 9 11.67 4.61 14.57
C LEU A 9 12.68 3.47 14.48
N GLY A 10 12.86 2.95 13.27
CA GLY A 10 13.89 1.96 12.96
C GLY A 10 14.44 2.15 11.55
N VAL A 11 15.39 1.28 11.20
CA VAL A 11 15.97 1.18 9.85
C VAL A 11 15.76 -0.23 9.31
N THR A 12 15.58 -0.36 8.01
CA THR A 12 15.49 -1.64 7.30
C THR A 12 16.40 -1.64 6.06
N GLY A 13 16.19 -2.59 5.17
CA GLY A 13 16.87 -2.65 3.87
C GLY A 13 18.39 -2.76 4.00
N SER A 14 19.10 -2.13 3.09
CA SER A 14 20.56 -2.26 2.97
C SER A 14 21.33 -1.76 4.19
N ILE A 15 20.77 -0.80 4.93
CA ILE A 15 21.36 -0.25 6.16
C ILE A 15 21.30 -1.30 7.28
N LEU A 16 20.14 -1.92 7.48
CA LEU A 16 19.92 -2.90 8.57
C LEU A 16 20.89 -4.09 8.50
N ILE A 17 21.15 -4.59 7.29
CA ILE A 17 22.06 -5.73 7.06
C ILE A 17 23.49 -5.32 6.68
N GLY A 18 23.81 -4.02 6.71
CA GLY A 18 25.19 -3.54 6.52
C GLY A 18 25.76 -3.64 5.10
N ILE A 19 24.92 -3.72 4.06
CA ILE A 19 25.36 -3.80 2.65
C ILE A 19 25.14 -2.51 1.85
N HIS A 20 24.78 -1.43 2.51
CA HIS A 20 24.52 -0.14 1.87
C HIS A 20 25.76 0.40 1.14
N ARG A 21 25.51 1.09 0.03
CA ARG A 21 26.52 1.72 -0.83
C ARG A 21 26.20 3.22 -0.97
N PRO A 22 27.10 4.03 -1.55
CA PRO A 22 26.84 5.44 -1.80
C PRO A 22 25.57 5.72 -2.64
N PHE A 23 25.09 4.76 -3.43
CA PHE A 23 23.84 4.86 -4.19
C PHE A 23 22.59 4.37 -3.43
N SER A 24 22.74 3.65 -2.32
CA SER A 24 21.62 3.09 -1.56
C SER A 24 20.76 4.19 -0.96
N ASP A 25 19.45 4.02 -0.98
CA ASP A 25 18.48 4.84 -0.26
C ASP A 25 18.48 4.56 1.26
N ILE A 26 17.74 5.38 1.99
CA ILE A 26 17.51 5.24 3.44
C ILE A 26 16.13 4.62 3.65
N ASP A 27 16.07 3.36 4.03
CA ASP A 27 14.82 2.69 4.37
C ASP A 27 14.51 2.82 5.86
N LEU A 28 13.48 3.60 6.18
CA LEU A 28 13.05 3.86 7.55
C LEU A 28 11.79 3.05 7.89
N VAL A 29 11.72 2.59 9.14
CA VAL A 29 10.54 1.94 9.71
C VAL A 29 9.89 2.87 10.72
N VAL A 30 8.56 2.95 10.70
CA VAL A 30 7.77 3.64 11.72
C VAL A 30 6.85 2.63 12.39
N TYR A 31 7.10 2.36 13.67
CA TYR A 31 6.34 1.40 14.46
C TYR A 31 5.12 2.07 15.10
N GLY A 32 3.95 1.47 14.94
CA GLY A 32 2.70 1.93 15.54
C GLY A 32 1.87 2.79 14.60
N ARG A 33 0.56 2.59 14.61
CA ARG A 33 -0.39 3.33 13.77
C ARG A 33 -0.40 4.80 14.05
N GLU A 34 -0.43 5.20 15.32
CA GLU A 34 -0.43 6.61 15.70
C GLU A 34 0.82 7.32 15.16
N SER A 35 2.00 6.75 15.40
CA SER A 35 3.27 7.28 14.95
C SER A 35 3.36 7.31 13.42
N ALA A 36 2.89 6.26 12.73
CA ALA A 36 2.84 6.22 11.27
C ALA A 36 1.95 7.32 10.68
N LEU A 37 0.78 7.57 11.26
CA LEU A 37 -0.13 8.65 10.83
C LEU A 37 0.50 10.03 11.07
N LYS A 38 1.11 10.25 12.23
CA LYS A 38 1.83 11.50 12.54
C LYS A 38 2.97 11.76 11.55
N VAL A 39 3.75 10.74 11.21
CA VAL A 39 4.83 10.84 10.21
C VAL A 39 4.27 11.13 8.83
N ARG A 40 3.21 10.42 8.41
CA ARG A 40 2.55 10.68 7.12
C ARG A 40 2.12 12.13 6.98
N GLU A 41 1.43 12.67 7.98
CA GLU A 41 0.95 14.06 7.92
C GLU A 41 2.11 15.07 8.02
N ALA A 42 3.17 14.76 8.78
CA ALA A 42 4.38 15.59 8.80
C ALA A 42 5.09 15.62 7.44
N LEU A 43 5.22 14.48 6.76
CA LEU A 43 5.83 14.42 5.43
C LEU A 43 5.00 15.14 4.37
N LYS A 44 3.67 14.98 4.39
CA LYS A 44 2.78 15.73 3.49
C LYS A 44 2.98 17.24 3.64
N ARG A 45 3.08 17.76 4.87
CA ARG A 45 3.39 19.17 5.12
C ARG A 45 4.78 19.56 4.62
N LEU A 46 5.80 18.75 4.89
CA LEU A 46 7.17 18.99 4.41
C LEU A 46 7.28 19.01 2.89
N TYR A 47 6.45 18.25 2.18
CA TYR A 47 6.40 18.28 0.71
C TYR A 47 5.67 19.48 0.12
N GLN A 48 4.83 20.16 0.92
CA GLN A 48 4.17 21.41 0.53
C GLN A 48 5.07 22.62 0.87
N GLU A 49 5.73 22.57 2.02
CA GLU A 49 6.63 23.61 2.52
C GLU A 49 8.00 23.00 2.86
N PRO A 50 8.88 22.83 1.85
CA PRO A 50 10.19 22.21 2.06
C PRO A 50 11.04 22.95 3.09
N LYS A 51 11.53 22.21 4.07
CA LYS A 51 12.45 22.70 5.11
C LYS A 51 13.32 21.56 5.61
N ARG A 52 14.44 21.93 6.24
CA ARG A 52 15.41 20.98 6.83
C ARG A 52 16.00 19.99 5.80
N GLY A 53 15.96 20.34 4.52
CA GLY A 53 16.46 19.53 3.41
C GLY A 53 15.62 18.29 3.11
N ILE A 54 14.32 18.30 3.43
CA ILE A 54 13.37 17.25 3.06
C ILE A 54 12.54 17.76 1.88
N ASP A 55 12.54 16.99 0.80
CA ASP A 55 11.86 17.31 -0.45
C ASP A 55 11.14 16.08 -1.00
N LYS A 56 10.25 16.29 -1.98
CA LYS A 56 9.77 15.21 -2.85
C LYS A 56 10.95 14.60 -3.62
N LEU A 57 10.74 13.43 -4.21
CA LEU A 57 11.70 12.88 -5.15
C LEU A 57 11.95 13.88 -6.30
N PRO A 58 13.22 14.06 -6.73
CA PRO A 58 13.55 14.80 -7.95
C PRO A 58 12.76 14.31 -9.18
N GLN A 59 12.46 15.21 -10.11
CA GLN A 59 11.58 14.92 -11.25
C GLN A 59 12.12 13.81 -12.17
N ASP A 60 13.43 13.78 -12.40
CA ASP A 60 14.13 12.73 -13.13
C ASP A 60 13.92 11.36 -12.47
N LYS A 61 14.14 11.27 -11.15
CA LYS A 61 13.91 10.03 -10.39
C LYS A 61 12.43 9.63 -10.33
N PHE A 62 11.54 10.62 -10.28
CA PHE A 62 10.10 10.37 -10.36
C PHE A 62 9.73 9.79 -11.73
N ASN A 63 10.27 10.32 -12.82
CA ASN A 63 10.04 9.80 -14.17
C ASN A 63 10.61 8.38 -14.34
N GLU A 64 11.80 8.10 -13.81
CA GLU A 64 12.36 6.74 -13.78
C GLU A 64 11.47 5.76 -12.99
N LEU A 65 10.92 6.22 -11.86
CA LEU A 65 9.97 5.45 -11.08
C LEU A 65 8.72 5.15 -11.91
N LEU A 66 8.15 6.14 -12.59
CA LEU A 66 6.97 5.99 -13.45
C LEU A 66 7.21 4.99 -14.59
N ASP A 67 8.32 5.11 -15.32
CA ASP A 67 8.68 4.18 -16.39
C ASP A 67 8.77 2.74 -15.86
N ARG A 68 9.47 2.55 -14.73
CA ARG A 68 9.61 1.25 -14.10
C ARG A 68 8.26 0.68 -13.68
N ARG A 69 7.34 1.49 -13.14
CA ARG A 69 6.00 1.02 -12.72
C ARG A 69 5.12 0.64 -13.90
N GLN A 70 5.12 1.43 -14.98
CA GLN A 70 4.39 1.09 -16.20
C GLN A 70 4.84 -0.27 -16.75
N ARG A 71 6.16 -0.50 -16.82
CA ARG A 71 6.72 -1.76 -17.35
C ARG A 71 6.46 -2.97 -16.46
N LEU A 72 6.60 -2.83 -15.14
CA LEU A 72 6.46 -3.96 -14.21
C LEU A 72 5.01 -4.34 -13.90
N PHE A 73 4.08 -3.38 -13.95
CA PHE A 73 2.69 -3.57 -13.52
C PHE A 73 1.68 -3.39 -14.66
N TYR A 74 2.16 -3.24 -15.90
CA TYR A 74 1.33 -3.06 -17.10
C TYR A 74 0.29 -1.93 -16.96
N LEU A 75 0.66 -0.87 -16.24
CA LEU A 75 -0.20 0.28 -15.99
C LEU A 75 -0.13 1.26 -17.17
N SER A 76 -1.25 1.93 -17.43
CA SER A 76 -1.23 3.11 -18.29
C SER A 76 -0.37 4.21 -17.66
N LYS A 77 0.08 5.17 -18.48
CA LYS A 77 0.84 6.32 -18.00
C LYS A 77 0.06 7.09 -16.92
N ASP A 78 -1.21 7.36 -17.19
CA ASP A 78 -2.07 8.16 -16.30
C ASP A 78 -2.31 7.42 -14.97
N ASP A 79 -2.56 6.11 -15.01
CA ASP A 79 -2.71 5.29 -13.80
C ASP A 79 -1.41 5.30 -12.97
N ALA A 80 -0.27 5.07 -13.62
CA ALA A 80 1.03 5.04 -12.95
C ALA A 80 1.35 6.41 -12.32
N GLU A 81 1.02 7.51 -13.01
CA GLU A 81 1.22 8.87 -12.53
C GLU A 81 0.37 9.16 -11.30
N ILE A 82 -0.94 8.89 -11.36
CA ILE A 82 -1.85 9.07 -10.21
C ILE A 82 -1.38 8.25 -9.00
N ILE A 83 -1.05 6.96 -9.21
CA ILE A 83 -0.58 6.08 -8.14
C ILE A 83 0.70 6.62 -7.52
N CYS A 84 1.69 7.02 -8.33
CA CYS A 84 2.98 7.51 -7.84
C CYS A 84 2.86 8.87 -7.14
N MET A 85 2.02 9.79 -7.64
CA MET A 85 1.78 11.09 -7.00
C MET A 85 1.15 10.96 -5.61
N ARG A 86 0.33 9.92 -5.38
CA ARG A 86 -0.30 9.67 -4.08
C ARG A 86 0.64 9.07 -3.03
N LYS A 87 1.85 8.62 -3.42
CA LYS A 87 2.82 8.05 -2.47
C LYS A 87 3.42 9.14 -1.59
N TRP A 88 3.01 9.14 -0.33
CA TRP A 88 3.56 10.02 0.71
C TRP A 88 4.88 9.50 1.30
N ASN A 89 5.18 8.22 1.13
CA ASN A 89 6.19 7.52 1.92
C ASN A 89 7.57 7.49 1.25
N ARG A 90 7.86 8.42 0.34
CA ARG A 90 9.11 8.52 -0.41
C ARG A 90 9.49 9.98 -0.64
N GLY A 91 10.76 10.29 -0.49
CA GLY A 91 11.28 11.63 -0.75
C GLY A 91 12.81 11.64 -0.82
N SER A 92 13.38 12.84 -0.75
CA SER A 92 14.81 13.07 -0.64
C SER A 92 15.13 13.82 0.65
N PHE A 93 16.18 13.40 1.35
CA PHE A 93 16.76 14.09 2.49
C PHE A 93 18.20 14.48 2.16
N LYS A 94 18.46 15.78 1.99
CA LYS A 94 19.79 16.32 1.65
C LYS A 94 20.44 15.62 0.45
N GLY A 95 19.66 15.36 -0.60
CA GLY A 95 20.11 14.69 -1.83
C GLY A 95 20.16 13.17 -1.74
N LYS A 96 19.71 12.57 -0.63
CA LYS A 96 19.65 11.13 -0.43
C LYS A 96 18.21 10.65 -0.40
N ASP A 97 17.85 9.72 -1.28
CA ASP A 97 16.48 9.19 -1.30
C ASP A 97 16.18 8.42 -0.03
N PHE A 98 14.92 8.49 0.41
CA PHE A 98 14.43 7.70 1.53
C PHE A 98 13.05 7.12 1.24
N SER A 99 12.74 6.05 1.97
CA SER A 99 11.44 5.41 2.02
C SER A 99 10.98 5.29 3.48
N MET A 100 9.67 5.34 3.70
CA MET A 100 9.04 5.12 5.01
C MET A 100 8.15 3.89 4.96
N HIS A 101 8.33 3.00 5.92
CA HIS A 101 7.63 1.73 6.04
C HIS A 101 6.87 1.65 7.38
N PRO A 102 5.57 1.95 7.39
CA PRO A 102 4.74 1.75 8.57
C PRO A 102 4.63 0.27 8.93
N VAL A 103 4.80 -0.04 10.22
CA VAL A 103 4.65 -1.40 10.78
C VAL A 103 3.78 -1.32 12.03
N LYS A 104 2.83 -2.23 12.16
CA LYS A 104 1.99 -2.32 13.35
C LYS A 104 2.82 -2.79 14.55
N LYS A 105 2.52 -2.28 15.74
CA LYS A 105 3.00 -2.87 16.99
C LYS A 105 2.20 -4.12 17.32
N GLU A 106 2.77 -5.00 18.13
CA GLU A 106 2.15 -6.29 18.51
C GLU A 106 0.71 -6.11 19.04
N HIS A 107 0.49 -5.13 19.93
CA HIS A 107 -0.82 -4.87 20.52
C HIS A 107 -1.87 -4.30 19.53
N GLU A 108 -1.45 -3.90 18.33
CA GLU A 108 -2.35 -3.43 17.26
C GLU A 108 -2.81 -4.57 16.34
N ILE A 109 -2.30 -5.79 16.56
CA ILE A 109 -2.63 -6.99 15.82
C ILE A 109 -3.61 -7.82 16.65
N ASN A 110 -4.86 -7.90 16.17
CA ASN A 110 -5.95 -8.62 16.83
C ASN A 110 -6.21 -10.01 16.21
N GLU A 111 -5.26 -10.53 15.44
CA GLU A 111 -5.39 -11.78 14.69
C GLU A 111 -4.35 -12.78 15.18
N ALA A 112 -4.78 -14.02 15.44
CA ALA A 112 -3.85 -15.10 15.81
C ALA A 112 -3.42 -15.90 14.58
N PHE A 113 -2.16 -16.38 14.59
CA PHE A 113 -1.69 -17.30 13.55
C PHE A 113 -2.61 -18.53 13.44
N GLY A 114 -3.02 -18.85 12.21
CA GLY A 114 -3.93 -19.96 11.92
C GLY A 114 -5.41 -19.68 12.20
N GLU A 115 -5.78 -18.51 12.70
CA GLU A 115 -7.19 -18.11 12.89
C GLU A 115 -7.92 -17.97 11.54
N PHE A 116 -7.22 -17.44 10.54
CA PHE A 116 -7.72 -17.22 9.19
C PHE A 116 -7.13 -18.23 8.20
N LYS A 117 -7.97 -18.73 7.30
CA LYS A 117 -7.57 -19.55 6.14
C LYS A 117 -8.19 -18.96 4.88
N TYR A 118 -7.41 -18.97 3.80
CA TYR A 118 -7.80 -18.37 2.52
C TYR A 118 -7.88 -19.46 1.46
N LYS A 119 -8.98 -19.51 0.71
CA LYS A 119 -9.15 -20.46 -0.40
C LYS A 119 -9.34 -19.68 -1.71
N PRO A 120 -8.51 -19.90 -2.74
CA PRO A 120 -8.68 -19.24 -4.02
C PRO A 120 -9.97 -19.73 -4.72
N ILE A 121 -10.72 -18.79 -5.31
CA ILE A 121 -12.00 -19.06 -5.98
C ILE A 121 -11.99 -18.63 -7.45
N GLY A 122 -11.13 -17.67 -7.83
CA GLY A 122 -10.97 -17.22 -9.21
C GLY A 122 -10.28 -15.86 -9.30
N ILE A 123 -10.32 -15.23 -10.47
CA ILE A 123 -9.90 -13.84 -10.69
C ILE A 123 -11.15 -13.00 -10.95
N ALA A 124 -11.18 -11.76 -10.46
CA ALA A 124 -12.24 -10.80 -10.79
C ALA A 124 -11.68 -9.40 -10.98
N THR A 125 -12.39 -8.60 -11.77
CA THR A 125 -12.27 -7.14 -11.85
C THR A 125 -13.53 -6.53 -11.28
N ILE A 126 -13.39 -5.65 -10.29
CA ILE A 126 -14.50 -5.02 -9.59
C ILE A 126 -14.38 -3.50 -9.60
N ARG A 127 -15.51 -2.82 -9.45
CA ARG A 127 -15.59 -1.42 -9.05
C ARG A 127 -16.30 -1.31 -7.71
N GLY A 128 -15.92 -0.33 -6.92
CA GLY A 128 -16.52 -0.12 -5.63
C GLY A 128 -16.09 1.17 -4.96
N ILE A 129 -16.51 1.31 -3.72
CA ILE A 129 -16.16 2.40 -2.82
C ILE A 129 -15.42 1.86 -1.59
N VAL A 130 -14.43 2.60 -1.13
CA VAL A 130 -13.72 2.27 0.11
C VAL A 130 -14.56 2.74 1.31
N VAL A 131 -14.98 1.78 2.13
CA VAL A 131 -15.72 2.03 3.37
C VAL A 131 -14.76 2.33 4.53
N ASN A 132 -13.57 1.75 4.52
CA ASN A 132 -12.55 2.01 5.54
C ASN A 132 -11.14 1.76 5.00
N ALA A 133 -10.23 2.70 5.27
CA ALA A 133 -8.83 2.66 4.83
C ALA A 133 -7.82 2.69 5.99
N VAL A 134 -8.24 2.33 7.22
CA VAL A 134 -7.40 2.45 8.42
C VAL A 134 -6.11 1.62 8.30
N ASP A 135 -6.19 0.48 7.61
CA ASP A 135 -5.06 -0.43 7.39
C ASP A 135 -4.39 -0.29 6.02
N ALA A 136 -4.79 0.70 5.22
CA ALA A 136 -4.28 0.90 3.87
C ALA A 136 -2.80 1.27 3.81
N ILE A 137 -2.26 1.88 4.87
CA ILE A 137 -0.86 2.35 4.91
C ILE A 137 0.14 1.29 5.36
N PHE A 138 -0.31 0.08 5.71
CA PHE A 138 0.55 -1.00 6.18
C PHE A 138 0.75 -2.05 5.09
N MET A 139 1.62 -3.02 5.35
CA MET A 139 1.81 -4.20 4.51
C MET A 139 1.37 -5.47 5.29
N PRO A 140 0.47 -6.30 4.75
CA PRO A 140 -0.35 -6.04 3.57
C PRO A 140 -1.29 -4.84 3.78
N SER A 141 -1.56 -4.11 2.70
CA SER A 141 -2.53 -3.02 2.71
C SER A 141 -3.93 -3.58 2.64
N ARG A 142 -4.81 -3.17 3.56
CA ARG A 142 -6.19 -3.68 3.63
C ARG A 142 -7.19 -2.54 3.65
N TRP A 143 -8.28 -2.76 2.92
CA TRP A 143 -9.43 -1.86 2.85
C TRP A 143 -10.71 -2.67 3.07
N MET A 144 -11.65 -2.09 3.83
CA MET A 144 -13.04 -2.54 3.75
C MET A 144 -13.69 -1.81 2.59
N ILE A 145 -14.43 -2.55 1.76
CA ILE A 145 -14.99 -2.05 0.50
C ILE A 145 -16.45 -2.47 0.36
N GLU A 146 -17.19 -1.68 -0.41
CA GLU A 146 -18.48 -2.06 -0.95
C GLU A 146 -18.34 -2.19 -2.47
N VAL A 147 -18.69 -3.36 -3.01
CA VAL A 147 -18.63 -3.62 -4.45
C VAL A 147 -19.89 -3.08 -5.09
N GLU A 148 -19.71 -2.12 -6.01
CA GLU A 148 -20.79 -1.58 -6.83
C GLU A 148 -21.05 -2.48 -8.04
N ASP A 149 -19.98 -2.94 -8.71
CA ASP A 149 -20.08 -3.75 -9.92
C ASP A 149 -18.96 -4.79 -10.02
N PHE A 150 -19.31 -5.97 -10.57
CA PHE A 150 -18.34 -6.92 -11.12
C PHE A 150 -18.21 -6.68 -12.63
N ILE A 151 -17.02 -6.27 -13.07
CA ILE A 151 -16.75 -5.95 -14.47
C ILE A 151 -16.41 -7.21 -15.26
N GLU A 152 -15.64 -8.11 -14.66
CA GLU A 152 -15.20 -9.36 -15.30
C GLU A 152 -14.86 -10.41 -14.24
N GLY A 153 -15.04 -11.69 -14.59
CA GLY A 153 -14.48 -12.81 -13.84
C GLY A 153 -15.43 -13.36 -12.77
N ARG A 154 -14.87 -13.74 -11.63
CA ARG A 154 -15.59 -14.49 -10.60
C ARG A 154 -16.44 -13.59 -9.71
N GLU A 155 -17.74 -13.66 -9.92
CA GLU A 155 -18.72 -13.04 -9.03
C GLU A 155 -18.92 -13.86 -7.75
N VAL A 156 -18.97 -13.15 -6.62
CA VAL A 156 -19.29 -13.71 -5.30
C VAL A 156 -20.10 -12.71 -4.49
N ASN A 157 -21.07 -13.21 -3.73
CA ASN A 157 -21.74 -12.40 -2.73
C ASN A 157 -20.78 -12.13 -1.56
N ASN A 158 -20.91 -10.97 -0.92
CA ASN A 158 -20.15 -10.65 0.30
C ASN A 158 -18.62 -10.51 0.09
N LEU A 159 -18.20 -9.96 -1.06
CA LEU A 159 -16.83 -9.47 -1.24
C LEU A 159 -16.71 -8.12 -0.53
N MET A 160 -15.99 -8.11 0.60
CA MET A 160 -15.94 -6.94 1.51
C MET A 160 -14.53 -6.45 1.82
N GLU A 161 -13.50 -7.19 1.42
CA GLU A 161 -12.11 -6.84 1.69
C GLU A 161 -11.33 -6.72 0.37
N LEU A 162 -10.56 -5.65 0.24
CA LEU A 162 -9.48 -5.54 -0.72
C LEU A 162 -8.16 -5.64 0.05
N CYS A 163 -7.26 -6.51 -0.40
CA CYS A 163 -5.97 -6.75 0.25
C CYS A 163 -4.86 -6.70 -0.79
N SER A 164 -3.76 -6.01 -0.51
CA SER A 164 -2.59 -5.94 -1.39
C SER A 164 -1.31 -6.27 -0.66
N TYR A 165 -0.55 -7.22 -1.23
CA TYR A 165 0.85 -7.47 -0.86
C TYR A 165 1.84 -6.70 -1.74
N GLU A 166 1.33 -5.86 -2.65
CA GLU A 166 2.16 -5.06 -3.55
C GLU A 166 2.32 -3.64 -3.01
N GLY A 167 3.54 -3.29 -2.62
CA GLY A 167 3.88 -2.00 -2.00
C GLY A 167 3.58 -0.78 -2.87
N LEU A 168 3.43 -0.96 -4.19
CA LEU A 168 2.95 0.07 -5.10
C LEU A 168 1.60 0.64 -4.67
N TYR A 169 0.63 -0.20 -4.31
CA TYR A 169 -0.74 0.21 -4.02
C TYR A 169 -0.97 0.64 -2.56
N MET A 170 0.04 0.51 -1.70
CA MET A 170 -0.05 0.91 -0.29
C MET A 170 -0.51 2.36 -0.15
N GLY A 171 -1.66 2.56 0.51
CA GLY A 171 -2.28 3.84 0.80
C GLY A 171 -2.78 4.61 -0.42
N VAL A 172 -2.95 3.96 -1.57
CA VAL A 172 -3.27 4.65 -2.84
C VAL A 172 -4.72 5.09 -2.96
N ILE A 173 -5.66 4.38 -2.33
CA ILE A 173 -7.07 4.75 -2.22
C ILE A 173 -7.44 4.98 -0.74
N GLY A 174 -8.20 6.03 -0.49
CA GLY A 174 -8.70 6.45 0.81
C GLY A 174 -10.18 6.17 1.01
N GLU A 175 -10.66 6.36 2.24
CA GLU A 175 -12.06 6.21 2.60
C GLU A 175 -12.96 7.17 1.80
N GLY A 176 -14.10 6.66 1.31
CA GLY A 176 -15.04 7.39 0.45
C GLY A 176 -14.65 7.47 -1.03
N GLU A 177 -13.44 7.05 -1.41
CA GLU A 177 -13.01 7.08 -2.81
C GLU A 177 -13.54 5.87 -3.60
N LYS A 178 -13.88 6.12 -4.86
CA LYS A 178 -14.19 5.06 -5.83
C LYS A 178 -12.92 4.47 -6.41
N PHE A 179 -12.98 3.18 -6.73
CA PHE A 179 -11.84 2.46 -7.30
C PHE A 179 -12.28 1.41 -8.31
N GLU A 180 -11.33 0.99 -9.16
CA GLU A 180 -11.37 -0.24 -9.92
C GLU A 180 -10.18 -1.10 -9.50
N ALA A 181 -10.41 -2.40 -9.30
CA ALA A 181 -9.36 -3.33 -8.94
C ALA A 181 -9.54 -4.68 -9.64
N LYS A 182 -8.41 -5.28 -10.04
CA LYS A 182 -8.36 -6.62 -10.60
C LYS A 182 -7.45 -7.48 -9.74
N GLY A 183 -7.92 -8.66 -9.33
CA GLY A 183 -7.14 -9.54 -8.46
C GLY A 183 -7.76 -10.91 -8.25
N LYS A 184 -7.14 -11.68 -7.36
CA LYS A 184 -7.61 -13.02 -6.99
C LYS A 184 -8.71 -12.95 -5.95
N VAL A 185 -9.86 -13.55 -6.24
CA VAL A 185 -10.95 -13.72 -5.28
C VAL A 185 -10.62 -14.87 -4.36
N GLU A 186 -10.66 -14.61 -3.05
CA GLU A 186 -10.44 -15.61 -2.02
C GLU A 186 -11.63 -15.68 -1.06
N ALA A 187 -12.05 -16.90 -0.73
CA ALA A 187 -12.95 -17.14 0.40
C ALA A 187 -12.13 -17.12 1.69
N VAL A 188 -12.52 -16.24 2.62
CA VAL A 188 -11.86 -16.05 3.91
C VAL A 188 -12.62 -16.83 4.98
N TYR A 189 -11.96 -17.81 5.57
CA TYR A 189 -12.49 -18.63 6.65
C TYR A 189 -11.89 -18.19 7.98
N ARG A 190 -12.72 -17.91 8.97
CA ARG A 190 -12.31 -17.63 10.35
C ARG A 190 -12.72 -18.80 11.24
N ARG A 191 -11.76 -19.45 11.90
CA ARG A 191 -12.01 -20.63 12.76
C ARG A 191 -12.86 -21.70 12.07
N GLY A 192 -12.58 -21.94 10.78
CA GLY A 192 -13.27 -22.95 9.96
C GLY A 192 -14.62 -22.55 9.36
N ARG A 193 -15.16 -21.36 9.69
CA ARG A 193 -16.42 -20.85 9.12
C ARG A 193 -16.14 -19.80 8.06
N LEU A 194 -16.88 -19.84 6.95
CA LEU A 194 -16.81 -18.80 5.92
C LEU A 194 -17.21 -17.47 6.56
N SER A 195 -16.32 -16.48 6.50
CA SER A 195 -16.53 -15.15 7.06
C SER A 195 -16.95 -14.16 5.97
N HIS A 196 -16.16 -14.06 4.90
CA HIS A 196 -16.37 -13.12 3.80
C HIS A 196 -15.51 -13.53 2.59
N TYR A 197 -15.62 -12.78 1.49
CA TYR A 197 -14.69 -12.87 0.37
C TYR A 197 -13.81 -11.62 0.30
N ARG A 198 -12.60 -11.79 -0.24
CA ARG A 198 -11.70 -10.69 -0.52
C ARG A 198 -11.18 -10.72 -1.94
N LEU A 199 -10.78 -9.55 -2.45
CA LEU A 199 -9.95 -9.42 -3.64
C LEU A 199 -8.49 -9.22 -3.21
N LEU A 200 -7.60 -10.09 -3.67
CA LEU A 200 -6.18 -10.10 -3.35
C LEU A 200 -5.34 -9.61 -4.54
N ILE A 201 -4.44 -8.68 -4.28
CA ILE A 201 -3.43 -8.14 -5.19
C ILE A 201 -2.04 -8.57 -4.74
N GLY A 202 -1.15 -8.88 -5.68
CA GLY A 202 0.15 -9.49 -5.45
C GLY A 202 0.06 -11.03 -5.40
N SER A 203 -0.77 -11.63 -6.26
CA SER A 203 -0.92 -13.10 -6.32
C SER A 203 -0.33 -13.70 -7.59
N PRO A 204 0.37 -14.86 -7.51
CA PRO A 204 0.88 -15.54 -8.71
C PRO A 204 -0.21 -15.85 -9.76
N GLU A 205 -1.43 -16.16 -9.30
CA GLU A 205 -2.57 -16.49 -10.18
C GLU A 205 -3.03 -15.31 -11.04
N ALA A 206 -2.70 -14.07 -10.65
CA ALA A 206 -3.00 -12.89 -11.45
C ALA A 206 -1.98 -12.63 -12.56
N GLY A 207 -0.86 -13.36 -12.60
CA GLY A 207 0.15 -13.25 -13.67
C GLY A 207 0.78 -11.85 -13.80
N GLY A 208 0.79 -11.06 -12.72
CA GLY A 208 1.28 -9.67 -12.74
C GLY A 208 0.32 -8.66 -13.42
N LEU A 209 -0.91 -9.06 -13.70
CA LEU A 209 -1.94 -8.22 -14.32
C LEU A 209 -2.97 -7.69 -13.30
N ASP A 210 -2.74 -7.92 -12.01
CA ASP A 210 -3.54 -7.39 -10.92
C ASP A 210 -3.17 -5.94 -10.60
N TYR A 211 -4.18 -5.15 -10.23
CA TYR A 211 -3.99 -3.72 -9.99
C TYR A 211 -5.07 -3.14 -9.07
N ILE A 212 -4.78 -1.96 -8.53
CA ILE A 212 -5.74 -1.07 -7.88
C ILE A 212 -5.55 0.32 -8.51
N LYS A 213 -6.62 0.93 -9.00
CA LYS A 213 -6.60 2.32 -9.47
C LYS A 213 -7.78 3.11 -8.91
N PRO A 214 -7.57 4.36 -8.48
CA PRO A 214 -8.67 5.26 -8.12
C PRO A 214 -9.49 5.62 -9.38
N LEU A 215 -10.81 5.76 -9.21
CA LEU A 215 -11.69 6.34 -10.23
C LEU A 215 -11.95 7.79 -9.82
N LEU A 216 -11.28 8.71 -10.51
CA LEU A 216 -11.38 10.16 -10.30
C LEU A 216 -12.55 10.76 -11.08
#